data_AF-A0A843CFE6-F1
#
_entry.id   AF-A0A843CFE6-F1
#
_cell.length_a   1.000
_cell.length_b   1.000
_cell.length_c   1.000
_cell.angle_alpha   90.00
_cell.angle_beta   90.00
_cell.angle_gamma   90.00
#
_symmetry.space_group_name_H-M   'P 1'
#
loop_
_entity.id
_entity.type
_entity.pdbx_description
1 polymer ?
#
loop_
_entity_poly.entity_id
_entity_poly.type
_entity_poly.pdbx_seq_one_letter_code
_entity_poly.pdbx_strand_id
1 'polypeptide(L)' 'MEKLEKWSLSVLWRIIATIIVFAGFLAGSLIYVGFYSKGGAFQDFIVVAVALILSLATIAIMWVTFAWRRGWMPSKWTM' A
#
# COMPACT_ATOMS: atom_id res chain seq x y z
N MET A 1 24.38 -15.46 -10.02
CA MET A 1 24.37 -14.05 -9.58
C MET A 1 23.23 -13.26 -10.23
N GLU A 2 23.04 -13.33 -11.55
CA GLU A 2 22.01 -12.55 -12.29
C GLU A 2 20.54 -12.76 -11.83
N LYS A 3 20.17 -13.98 -11.41
CA LYS A 3 18.83 -14.30 -10.92
C LYS A 3 18.52 -13.70 -9.54
N LEU A 4 19.54 -13.51 -8.70
CA LEU A 4 19.42 -12.90 -7.38
C LEU A 4 19.30 -11.37 -7.49
N GLU A 5 20.02 -10.78 -8.44
CA GLU A 5 19.99 -9.34 -8.70
C GLU A 5 18.64 -8.87 -9.24
N LYS A 6 18.03 -9.61 -10.17
CA LYS A 6 16.65 -9.35 -10.65
C LYS A 6 15.60 -9.48 -9.54
N TRP A 7 15.79 -10.40 -8.60
CA TRP A 7 14.90 -10.54 -7.43
C TRP A 7 15.02 -9.34 -6.48
N SER A 8 16.25 -8.89 -6.21
CA SER A 8 16.54 -7.70 -5.41
C SER A 8 15.92 -6.43 -6.01
N LEU A 9 16.15 -6.19 -7.30
CA LEU A 9 15.61 -5.01 -8.01
C LEU A 9 14.07 -4.98 -8.00
N SER A 10 13.43 -6.14 -8.18
CA SER A 10 11.96 -6.22 -8.16
C SER A 10 11.38 -5.91 -6.78
N VAL A 11 12.00 -6.38 -5.70
CA VAL A 11 11.57 -6.07 -4.33
C VAL A 11 11.82 -4.60 -4.00
N LEU A 12 12.98 -4.07 -4.41
CA LEU A 12 13.36 -2.69 -4.18
C LEU A 12 12.40 -1.71 -4.87
N TRP A 13 12.03 -1.96 -6.13
CA TRP A 13 11.05 -1.13 -6.82
C TRP A 13 9.66 -1.16 -6.17
N ARG A 14 9.26 -2.30 -5.60
CA ARG A 14 7.98 -2.43 -4.89
C ARG A 14 7.99 -1.66 -3.58
N ILE A 15 9.09 -1.68 -2.84
CA ILE A 15 9.25 -0.87 -1.63
C ILE A 15 9.12 0.61 -1.99
N ILE A 16 9.83 1.07 -3.02
CA ILE A 16 9.74 2.47 -3.45
C ILE A 16 8.32 2.83 -3.91
N ALA A 17 7.66 1.98 -4.70
CA ALA A 17 6.26 2.21 -5.11
C ALA A 17 5.32 2.29 -3.90
N THR A 18 5.53 1.44 -2.89
CA THR A 18 4.75 1.45 -1.64
C THR A 18 4.94 2.76 -0.88
N ILE A 19 6.20 3.22 -0.76
CA ILE A 19 6.53 4.50 -0.10
C ILE A 19 5.86 5.66 -0.84
N ILE A 20 5.93 5.71 -2.17
CA ILE A 20 5.34 6.79 -2.98
C ILE A 20 3.81 6.82 -2.79
N VAL A 21 3.14 5.66 -2.87
CA VAL A 21 1.68 5.58 -2.67
C VAL A 21 1.32 6.04 -1.27
N PHE A 22 2.02 5.56 -0.24
CA PHE A 22 1.71 5.93 1.14
C PHE A 22 1.98 7.41 1.42
N ALA A 23 3.09 7.94 0.92
CA ALA A 23 3.45 9.35 1.08
C ALA A 23 2.47 10.27 0.36
N GLY A 24 2.14 9.97 -0.90
CA GLY A 24 1.18 10.76 -1.68
C GLY A 24 -0.21 10.74 -1.04
N PHE A 25 -0.62 9.59 -0.53
CA PHE A 25 -1.89 9.44 0.12
C PHE A 25 -1.97 10.16 1.49
N LEU A 26 -0.91 10.09 2.30
CA LEU A 26 -0.79 10.83 3.55
C LEU A 26 -0.80 12.34 3.30
N ALA A 27 0.00 12.80 2.34
CA ALA A 27 0.05 14.21 1.94
C ALA A 27 -1.32 14.69 1.43
N GLY A 28 -1.98 13.91 0.56
CA GLY A 28 -3.32 14.21 0.07
C GLY A 28 -4.35 14.30 1.19
N SER A 29 -4.30 13.39 2.15
CA SER A 29 -5.19 13.40 3.33
C SER A 29 -4.96 14.63 4.21
N LEU A 30 -3.70 15.01 4.44
CA LEU A 30 -3.34 16.21 5.20
C LEU A 30 -3.78 17.49 4.49
N ILE A 31 -3.61 17.58 3.17
CA ILE A 31 -4.07 18.72 2.37
C ILE A 31 -5.61 18.81 2.42
N TYR A 32 -6.31 17.69 2.28
CA TYR A 32 -7.77 17.67 2.37
C TYR A 32 -8.26 18.17 3.74
N VAL A 33 -7.68 17.67 4.83
CA VAL A 33 -8.02 18.14 6.19
C VAL A 33 -7.68 19.62 6.37
N GLY A 34 -6.46 20.03 6.00
CA GLY A 34 -5.96 21.39 6.25
C GLY A 34 -6.67 22.49 5.45
N PHE A 35 -7.21 22.17 4.27
CA PHE A 35 -7.81 23.17 3.38
C PHE A 35 -9.31 22.98 3.11
N TYR A 36 -9.83 21.75 3.19
CA TYR A 36 -11.19 21.42 2.73
C TYR A 36 -12.09 20.87 3.81
N SER A 37 -11.56 20.52 4.99
CA SER A 37 -12.43 20.18 6.10
C SER A 37 -13.13 21.41 6.64
N LYS A 38 -14.46 21.38 6.59
CA LYS A 38 -15.33 22.27 7.38
C LYS A 38 -15.94 21.54 8.59
N GLY A 39 -15.52 20.29 8.83
CA GLY A 39 -15.98 19.46 9.93
C GLY A 39 -15.25 19.78 11.23
N GLY A 40 -15.80 19.35 12.37
CA GLY A 40 -15.08 19.40 13.64
C GLY A 40 -13.90 18.42 13.66
N ALA A 41 -13.00 18.56 14.64
CA ALA A 41 -11.77 17.75 14.76
C ALA A 41 -11.97 16.21 14.70
N PHE A 42 -13.16 15.74 15.08
CA PHE A 42 -13.52 14.31 15.00
C PHE A 42 -13.70 13.82 13.55
N GLN A 43 -14.29 14.64 12.68
CA GLN A 43 -14.47 14.30 11.26
C GLN A 43 -13.12 14.24 10.55
N ASP A 44 -12.20 15.14 10.87
CA ASP A 44 -10.83 15.15 10.32
C ASP A 44 -10.08 13.87 10.66
N PHE A 45 -10.14 13.47 11.93
CA PHE A 45 -9.53 12.24 12.40
C PHE A 45 -10.08 11.02 11.65
N ILE A 46 -11.40 10.94 11.47
CA ILE A 46 -12.04 9.85 10.72
C ILE A 46 -11.57 9.84 9.27
N VAL A 47 -11.52 10.99 8.61
CA VAL A 47 -11.07 11.06 7.21
C VAL A 47 -9.65 10.53 7.09
N VAL A 48 -8.71 11.00 7.92
CA VAL A 48 -7.32 10.50 7.90
C VAL A 48 -7.25 9.01 8.21
N ALA A 49 -8.00 8.53 9.19
CA ALA A 49 -8.01 7.12 9.59
C ALA A 49 -8.53 6.20 8.47
N VAL A 50 -9.69 6.53 7.87
CA VAL A 50 -10.27 5.78 6.75
C VAL A 50 -9.30 5.75 5.58
N ALA A 51 -8.69 6.90 5.32
CA ALA A 51 -7.77 7.05 4.23
C ALA A 51 -6.54 6.12 4.44
N LEU A 52 -5.93 6.11 5.63
CA LEU A 52 -4.81 5.21 5.95
C LEU A 52 -5.19 3.73 5.81
N ILE A 53 -6.40 3.34 6.21
CA ILE A 53 -6.91 1.96 6.06
C ILE A 53 -6.98 1.56 4.59
N LEU A 54 -7.54 2.42 3.72
CA LEU A 54 -7.63 2.16 2.27
C LEU A 54 -6.26 2.02 1.62
N SER A 55 -5.30 2.85 2.03
CA SER A 55 -3.91 2.72 1.57
C SER A 55 -3.28 1.39 1.95
N LEU A 56 -3.39 0.99 3.23
CA LEU A 56 -2.88 -0.29 3.70
C LEU A 56 -3.54 -1.47 2.97
N ALA A 57 -4.86 -1.42 2.77
CA ALA A 57 -5.60 -2.44 2.04
C ALA A 57 -5.11 -2.58 0.60
N THR A 58 -4.90 -1.47 -0.11
CA THR A 58 -4.39 -1.46 -1.49
C THR A 58 -3.02 -2.11 -1.59
N ILE A 59 -2.12 -1.76 -0.68
CA ILE A 59 -0.76 -2.33 -0.61
C ILE A 59 -0.83 -3.82 -0.29
N ALA A 60 -1.64 -4.22 0.68
CA ALA A 60 -1.82 -5.61 1.05
C ALA A 60 -2.31 -6.45 -0.13
N ILE A 61 -3.32 -5.98 -0.88
CA ILE A 61 -3.83 -6.66 -2.07
C ILE A 61 -2.72 -6.80 -3.14
N MET A 62 -1.94 -5.75 -3.37
CA MET A 62 -0.82 -5.80 -4.34
C MET A 62 0.26 -6.82 -3.93
N TRP A 63 0.53 -6.96 -2.62
CA TRP A 63 1.48 -7.94 -2.11
C TRP A 63 0.94 -9.36 -2.19
N VAL A 64 -0.32 -9.59 -1.77
CA VAL A 64 -0.98 -10.91 -1.81
C VAL A 64 -1.13 -11.42 -3.24
N THR A 65 -1.61 -10.59 -4.17
CA THR A 65 -1.79 -10.96 -5.58
C THR A 65 -0.47 -11.42 -6.23
N PHE A 66 0.64 -10.85 -5.77
CA PHE A 66 1.95 -11.16 -6.31
C PHE A 66 2.64 -12.34 -5.65
N ALA A 67 2.48 -12.50 -4.33
CA ALA A 67 2.86 -13.73 -3.65
C ALA A 67 2.13 -14.94 -4.27
N TRP A 68 0.86 -14.76 -4.64
CA TRP A 68 0.08 -15.73 -5.39
C TRP A 68 0.67 -16.02 -6.78
N ARG A 69 0.91 -14.99 -7.61
CA ARG A 69 1.47 -15.17 -8.98
C ARG A 69 2.87 -15.80 -9.03
N ARG A 70 3.71 -15.61 -8.01
CA ARG A 70 5.06 -16.19 -7.97
C ARG A 70 5.11 -17.60 -7.37
N GLY A 71 3.97 -18.21 -7.05
CA GLY A 71 3.91 -19.56 -6.47
C GLY A 71 4.45 -19.66 -5.05
N TRP A 72 4.49 -18.54 -4.32
CA TRP A 72 4.99 -18.47 -2.94
C TRP A 72 3.94 -18.93 -1.92
N MET A 73 2.71 -19.18 -2.36
CA MET A 73 1.69 -19.84 -1.56
C MET A 73 1.75 -21.33 -1.89
N PRO A 74 2.02 -22.21 -0.89
CA PRO A 74 2.02 -23.64 -1.14
C PRO A 74 0.65 -24.05 -1.69
N SER A 75 0.63 -24.53 -2.93
CA SER A 75 -0.52 -25.24 -3.50
C SER A 75 -0.72 -26.50 -2.67
N LYS A 76 -1.55 -26.40 -1.65
CA LYS A 76 -2.02 -27.55 -0.87
C LYS A 76 -3.42 -28.01 -1.29
N TRP A 77 -3.89 -27.56 -2.45
CA TRP A 77 -5.23 -27.86 -2.97
C TRP A 77 -5.26 -28.08 -4.47
N THR A 78 -4.36 -28.92 -4.98
CA THR A 78 -4.61 -29.69 -6.19
C THR A 78 -4.74 -31.14 -5.77
N MET A 79 -5.97 -31.54 -5.41
CA MET A 79 -6.44 -32.92 -5.58
C MET A 79 -6.96 -33.05 -7.00
#